data_AF-A0A9R0QWU3-F1
#
_entry.id   AF-A0A9R0QWU3-F1
#
_cell.length_a   1.000
_cell.length_b   1.000
_cell.length_c   1.000
_cell.angle_alpha   90.00
_cell.angle_beta   90.00
_cell.angle_gamma   90.00
#
_symmetry.space_group_name_H-M   'P 1'
#
loop_
_entity.id
_entity.type
_entity.pdbx_description
1 polymer ?
#
loop_
_entity_poly.entity_id
_entity_poly.type
_entity_poly.pdbx_seq_one_letter_code
_entity_poly.pdbx_strand_id
1 'polypeptide(L)'
;MIVGRKNAGKASPFLLILISVGCFFATYNFLTMVGHSRSGDGSRKLLGGGDQGGAASFGSGSDPSKRFHVALTATDALYSQWQSRIMYYWYKQMRVRPGSDMGGFTRILHSGKPDGLMDEIPTLVVDPLPEGADRGYIVLNRPWAFVQWLQKAKIKEE
;
A
#
# COMPACT_ATOMS: atom_id res chain seq x y z
N MET A 1 -42.35 -28.08 55.47
CA MET A 1 -41.86 -27.22 54.36
C MET A 1 -40.51 -27.74 53.92
N ILE A 2 -40.43 -28.47 52.80
CA ILE A 2 -39.15 -28.96 52.27
C ILE A 2 -38.78 -28.06 51.10
N VAL A 3 -37.66 -27.34 51.28
CA VAL A 3 -37.06 -26.40 50.34
C VAL A 3 -36.60 -27.16 49.09
N GLY A 4 -37.14 -26.80 47.93
CA GLY A 4 -36.74 -27.33 46.64
C GLY A 4 -35.31 -26.89 46.29
N ARG A 5 -34.39 -27.85 46.21
CA ARG A 5 -33.03 -27.65 45.68
C ARG A 5 -33.15 -27.32 44.18
N LYS A 6 -32.67 -26.15 43.77
CA LYS A 6 -32.56 -25.74 42.37
C LYS A 6 -31.52 -26.64 41.69
N ASN A 7 -31.94 -27.41 40.69
CA ASN A 7 -31.05 -28.19 39.85
C ASN A 7 -30.23 -27.22 38.99
N ALA A 8 -28.97 -26.98 39.37
CA ALA A 8 -28.01 -26.34 38.49
C ALA A 8 -27.64 -27.35 37.38
N GLY A 9 -28.24 -27.17 36.20
CA GLY A 9 -27.92 -27.97 35.02
C GLY A 9 -26.43 -27.85 34.70
N LYS A 10 -25.72 -28.98 34.70
CA LYS A 10 -24.32 -29.06 34.25
C LYS A 10 -24.25 -28.58 32.80
N ALA A 11 -23.66 -27.40 32.57
CA ALA A 11 -23.43 -26.90 31.22
C ALA A 11 -22.51 -27.86 30.45
N SER A 12 -22.89 -28.20 29.22
CA SER A 12 -22.11 -29.11 28.37
C SER A 12 -20.73 -28.51 28.09
N PRO A 13 -19.62 -29.26 28.28
CA PRO A 13 -18.27 -28.76 28.02
C PRO A 13 -18.08 -28.31 26.56
N PHE A 14 -18.78 -28.94 25.61
CA PHE A 14 -18.79 -28.52 24.20
C PHE A 14 -19.40 -27.13 24.00
N LEU A 15 -20.47 -26.81 24.72
CA LEU A 15 -21.11 -25.49 24.66
C LEU A 15 -20.16 -24.41 25.20
N LEU A 16 -19.45 -24.69 26.28
CA LEU A 16 -18.47 -23.77 26.86
C LEU A 16 -17.30 -23.50 25.92
N ILE A 17 -16.83 -24.52 25.18
CA ILE A 17 -15.79 -24.37 24.16
C ILE A 17 -16.29 -23.53 22.99
N LEU A 18 -17.52 -23.76 22.51
CA LEU A 18 -18.08 -22.96 21.41
C LEU A 18 -18.26 -21.50 21.81
N ILE A 19 -18.71 -21.25 23.04
CA ILE A 19 -18.84 -19.89 23.58
C ILE A 19 -17.47 -19.23 23.72
N SER A 20 -16.45 -19.93 24.22
CA SER A 20 -15.11 -19.36 24.37
C SER A 20 -14.49 -18.97 23.02
N VAL A 21 -14.62 -19.85 22.01
CA VAL A 21 -14.15 -19.58 20.65
C VAL A 21 -14.90 -18.40 20.03
N GLY A 22 -16.23 -18.37 20.15
CA GLY A 22 -17.05 -17.25 19.66
C GLY A 22 -16.68 -15.91 20.32
N CYS A 23 -16.50 -15.90 21.64
CA CYS A 23 -16.06 -14.72 22.38
C CYS A 23 -14.65 -14.26 21.97
N PHE A 24 -13.74 -15.20 21.66
CA PHE A 24 -12.40 -14.88 21.18
C PHE A 24 -12.45 -14.17 19.82
N PHE A 25 -13.24 -14.69 18.87
CA PHE A 25 -13.44 -14.03 17.57
C PHE A 25 -14.09 -12.66 17.72
N ALA A 26 -15.12 -12.51 18.57
CA ALA A 26 -15.78 -11.23 18.79
C ALA A 26 -14.84 -10.18 19.40
N THR A 27 -14.05 -10.56 20.42
CA THR A 27 -13.10 -9.64 21.07
C THR A 27 -11.93 -9.28 20.17
N TYR A 28 -11.41 -10.21 19.38
CA TYR A 28 -10.37 -9.94 18.39
C TYR A 28 -10.85 -8.94 17.32
N ASN A 29 -12.03 -9.14 16.73
CA ASN A 29 -12.61 -8.23 15.76
C ASN A 29 -12.93 -6.85 16.36
N PHE A 30 -13.33 -6.79 17.64
CA PHE A 30 -13.56 -5.53 18.33
C PHE A 30 -12.25 -4.75 18.59
N LEU A 31 -11.19 -5.44 19.04
CA LEU A 31 -9.88 -4.84 19.26
C LEU A 31 -9.27 -4.28 17.97
N THR A 32 -9.40 -4.99 16.84
CA THR A 32 -8.91 -4.49 15.55
C THR A 32 -9.71 -3.28 15.07
N MET A 33 -11.02 -3.21 15.35
CA MET A 33 -11.86 -2.05 15.02
C MET A 33 -11.57 -0.83 15.90
N VAL A 34 -11.33 -1.02 17.20
CA VAL A 34 -10.95 0.05 18.14
C VAL A 34 -9.52 0.56 17.87
N GLY A 35 -8.61 -0.33 17.46
CA GLY A 35 -7.24 0.03 17.06
C GLY A 35 -7.20 0.92 15.81
N HIS A 36 -8.06 0.66 14.82
CA HIS A 36 -8.17 1.50 13.62
C HIS A 36 -8.87 2.85 13.89
N SER A 37 -9.89 2.87 14.76
CA SER A 37 -10.58 4.12 15.10
C SER A 37 -9.76 5.06 16.01
N ARG A 38 -8.80 4.52 16.79
CA ARG A 38 -7.84 5.32 17.57
C ARG A 38 -6.56 5.72 16.82
N SER A 39 -6.21 5.01 15.74
CA SER A 39 -5.01 5.34 14.93
C SER A 39 -5.17 6.58 14.04
N GLY A 40 -6.37 7.18 13.99
CA GLY A 40 -6.61 8.43 13.27
C GLY A 40 -6.17 9.71 13.99
N ASP A 41 -5.92 9.68 15.30
CA ASP A 41 -5.80 10.91 16.12
C ASP A 41 -4.52 10.99 16.99
N GLY A 42 -3.81 9.87 17.20
CA GLY A 42 -2.75 9.80 18.23
C GLY A 42 -1.30 10.05 17.79
N SER A 43 -0.96 9.91 16.51
CA SER A 43 0.46 9.80 16.10
C SER A 43 1.18 11.11 15.78
N ARG A 44 0.53 12.27 15.87
CA ARG A 44 1.13 13.57 15.51
C ARG A 44 1.70 14.38 16.67
N LYS A 45 1.51 13.96 17.93
CA LYS A 45 1.82 14.82 19.09
C LYS A 45 3.07 14.43 19.89
N LEU A 46 3.78 13.35 19.53
CA LEU A 46 4.91 12.84 20.34
C LEU A 46 6.30 13.11 19.76
N LEU A 47 6.44 13.88 18.68
CA LEU A 47 7.73 14.23 18.10
C LEU A 47 7.83 15.73 17.86
N GLY A 48 8.28 16.45 18.89
CA GLY A 48 8.99 17.73 18.74
C GLY A 48 8.13 18.97 18.49
N GLY A 49 7.89 19.73 19.56
CA GLY A 49 7.52 21.14 19.44
C GLY A 49 8.70 21.95 18.86
N GLY A 50 8.41 22.82 17.90
CA GLY A 50 9.40 23.69 17.27
C GLY A 50 8.78 24.54 16.17
N ASP A 51 8.25 25.69 16.60
CA ASP A 51 8.05 26.93 15.85
C ASP A 51 6.73 27.20 15.10
N GLN A 52 6.24 28.42 15.34
CA GLN A 52 5.06 29.02 14.76
C GLN A 52 5.40 29.52 13.36
N GLY A 53 4.80 28.95 12.32
CA GLY A 53 5.05 29.40 10.96
C GLY A 53 4.09 28.79 9.95
N GLY A 54 2.90 29.38 9.86
CA GLY A 54 1.97 29.13 8.77
C GLY A 54 0.99 28.00 9.06
N ALA A 55 -0.25 28.38 9.36
CA ALA A 55 -1.39 27.55 8.99
C ALA A 55 -1.33 27.36 7.47
N ALA A 56 -0.66 26.30 7.02
CA ALA A 56 -0.76 25.85 5.65
C ALA A 56 -2.24 25.52 5.43
N SER A 57 -2.91 26.40 4.68
CA SER A 57 -4.22 26.15 4.12
C SER A 57 -4.17 24.78 3.45
N PHE A 58 -4.79 23.76 4.06
CA PHE A 58 -5.10 22.48 3.43
C PHE A 58 -6.24 22.67 2.39
N GLY A 59 -6.11 23.71 1.58
CA GLY A 59 -7.18 24.35 0.82
C GLY A 59 -6.60 25.19 -0.30
N SER A 60 -5.81 24.55 -1.15
CA SER A 60 -5.56 24.92 -2.55
C SER A 60 -4.86 23.71 -3.16
N GLY A 61 -5.24 23.29 -4.36
CA GLY A 61 -4.56 22.18 -5.04
C GLY A 61 -3.04 22.37 -5.01
N SER A 62 -2.30 21.29 -4.78
CA SER A 62 -0.85 21.28 -4.85
C SER A 62 -0.40 21.95 -6.15
N ASP A 63 0.55 22.88 -6.04
CA ASP A 63 1.22 23.47 -7.19
C ASP A 63 1.65 22.33 -8.12
N PRO A 64 1.17 22.28 -9.37
CA PRO A 64 1.45 21.16 -10.26
C PRO A 64 2.95 20.88 -10.44
N SER A 65 3.79 21.93 -10.34
CA SER A 65 5.26 21.83 -10.42
C SER A 65 5.92 21.18 -9.20
N LYS A 66 5.18 20.90 -8.14
CA LYS A 66 5.66 20.30 -6.88
C LYS A 66 5.10 18.90 -6.63
N ARG A 67 4.42 18.32 -7.61
CA ARG A 67 3.83 16.99 -7.49
C ARG A 67 4.89 15.89 -7.58
N PHE A 68 4.68 14.79 -6.89
CA PHE A 68 5.56 13.63 -6.92
C PHE A 68 5.20 12.69 -8.07
N HIS A 69 6.21 12.30 -8.85
CA HIS A 69 6.08 11.21 -9.82
C HIS A 69 6.36 9.86 -9.14
N VAL A 70 5.46 8.89 -9.31
CA VAL A 70 5.65 7.53 -8.80
C VAL A 70 6.28 6.67 -9.89
N ALA A 71 7.42 6.07 -9.59
CA ALA A 71 8.07 5.11 -10.48
C ALA A 71 8.08 3.71 -9.84
N LEU A 72 7.69 2.70 -10.62
CA LEU A 72 7.68 1.30 -10.20
C LEU A 72 8.50 0.45 -11.18
N THR A 73 9.57 -0.19 -10.73
CA THR A 73 10.26 -1.22 -11.52
C THR A 73 9.49 -2.54 -11.48
N ALA A 74 9.28 -3.16 -12.65
CA ALA A 74 8.54 -4.41 -12.78
C ALA A 74 9.21 -5.39 -13.75
N THR A 75 8.90 -6.68 -13.55
CA THR A 75 9.20 -7.77 -14.49
C THR A 75 7.92 -8.24 -15.18
N ASP A 76 8.06 -9.09 -16.18
CA ASP A 76 6.94 -9.75 -16.87
C ASP A 76 6.32 -10.92 -16.07
N ALA A 77 6.85 -11.23 -14.88
CA ALA A 77 6.33 -12.30 -14.04
C ALA A 77 4.91 -12.00 -13.52
N LEU A 78 4.05 -13.02 -13.46
CA LEU A 78 2.65 -12.89 -13.02
C LEU A 78 2.50 -12.21 -11.65
N TYR A 79 3.39 -12.53 -10.71
CA TYR A 79 3.39 -11.89 -9.39
C TYR A 79 3.71 -10.39 -9.48
N SER A 80 4.70 -10.01 -10.28
CA SER A 80 5.05 -8.60 -10.50
C SER A 80 3.92 -7.83 -11.19
N GLN A 81 3.21 -8.47 -12.12
CA GLN A 81 2.03 -7.90 -12.75
C GLN A 81 0.90 -7.65 -11.73
N TRP A 82 0.59 -8.63 -10.88
CA TRP A 82 -0.41 -8.47 -9.83
C TRP A 82 -0.03 -7.35 -8.85
N GLN A 83 1.22 -7.31 -8.38
CA GLN A 83 1.71 -6.24 -7.50
C GLN A 83 1.59 -4.86 -8.18
N SER A 84 1.94 -4.77 -9.47
CA SER A 84 1.84 -3.51 -10.23
C SER A 84 0.41 -2.98 -10.29
N ARG A 85 -0.58 -3.85 -10.51
CA ARG A 85 -2.00 -3.47 -10.51
C ARG A 85 -2.47 -2.95 -9.15
N ILE A 86 -2.11 -3.63 -8.07
CA ILE A 86 -2.48 -3.19 -6.72
C ILE A 86 -1.87 -1.82 -6.40
N MET A 87 -0.58 -1.61 -6.72
CA MET A 87 0.08 -0.32 -6.55
C MET A 87 -0.56 0.78 -7.38
N TYR A 88 -0.86 0.50 -8.66
CA TYR A 88 -1.49 1.47 -9.56
C TYR A 88 -2.91 1.84 -9.12
N TYR A 89 -3.69 0.86 -8.63
CA TYR A 89 -5.00 1.12 -8.03
C TYR A 89 -4.91 2.13 -6.89
N TRP A 90 -4.01 1.90 -5.92
CA TRP A 90 -3.86 2.80 -4.77
C TRP A 90 -3.29 4.17 -5.16
N TYR A 91 -2.38 4.24 -6.13
CA TYR A 91 -1.95 5.51 -6.71
C TYR A 91 -3.14 6.31 -7.24
N LYS A 92 -4.05 5.70 -8.00
CA LYS A 92 -5.26 6.37 -8.51
C LYS A 92 -6.14 6.86 -7.35
N GLN A 93 -6.34 6.04 -6.33
CA GLN A 93 -7.13 6.43 -5.14
C GLN A 93 -6.51 7.61 -4.37
N MET A 94 -5.18 7.69 -4.32
CA MET A 94 -4.48 8.79 -3.65
C MET A 94 -4.48 10.07 -4.50
N ARG A 95 -4.33 9.96 -5.82
CA ARG A 95 -4.27 11.11 -6.73
C ARG A 95 -5.56 11.92 -6.75
N VAL A 96 -6.72 11.27 -6.65
CA VAL A 96 -8.02 11.95 -6.71
C VAL A 96 -8.41 12.66 -5.41
N ARG A 97 -7.63 12.50 -4.33
CA ARG A 97 -7.96 13.13 -3.04
C ARG A 97 -7.72 14.64 -3.10
N PRO A 98 -8.57 15.45 -2.45
CA PRO A 98 -8.33 16.88 -2.31
C PRO A 98 -6.97 17.15 -1.64
N GLY A 99 -6.17 18.05 -2.23
CA GLY A 99 -4.84 18.39 -1.73
C GLY A 99 -3.77 17.31 -1.95
N SER A 100 -4.00 16.35 -2.85
CA SER A 100 -3.00 15.33 -3.17
C SER A 100 -1.80 15.93 -3.91
N ASP A 101 -0.59 15.57 -3.47
CA ASP A 101 0.67 15.91 -4.15
C ASP A 101 1.05 14.87 -5.22
N MET A 102 0.17 13.91 -5.55
CA MET A 102 0.49 12.85 -6.50
C MET A 102 0.39 13.36 -7.94
N GLY A 103 1.51 13.31 -8.66
CA GLY A 103 1.62 13.65 -10.08
C GLY A 103 1.43 12.42 -10.96
N GLY A 104 2.42 12.13 -11.81
CA GLY A 104 2.41 10.98 -12.72
C GLY A 104 2.72 9.63 -12.07
N PHE A 105 2.46 8.55 -12.81
CA PHE A 105 2.89 7.19 -12.46
C PHE A 105 3.49 6.54 -13.70
N THR A 106 4.69 5.97 -13.56
CA THR A 106 5.33 5.17 -14.61
C THR A 106 5.76 3.81 -14.08
N ARG A 107 5.34 2.76 -14.77
CA ARG A 107 5.88 1.41 -14.59
C ARG A 107 7.07 1.21 -15.53
N ILE A 108 8.23 0.89 -14.99
CA ILE A 108 9.47 0.63 -15.74
C ILE A 108 9.61 -0.89 -15.88
N LEU A 109 9.24 -1.41 -17.04
CA LEU A 109 9.25 -2.84 -17.33
C LEU A 109 10.61 -3.24 -17.91
N HIS A 110 11.40 -3.98 -17.12
CA HIS A 110 12.78 -4.32 -17.46
C HIS A 110 12.96 -5.77 -17.96
N SER A 111 11.91 -6.33 -18.54
CA SER A 111 11.92 -7.64 -19.22
C SER A 111 12.41 -7.56 -20.68
N GLY A 112 12.60 -6.34 -21.22
CA GLY A 112 12.94 -6.11 -22.63
C GLY A 112 11.80 -6.34 -23.62
N LYS A 113 10.59 -6.70 -23.16
CA LYS A 113 9.43 -6.97 -24.02
C LYS A 113 8.16 -6.39 -23.43
N PRO A 114 7.21 -5.93 -24.28
CA PRO A 114 5.91 -5.45 -23.81
C PRO A 114 5.09 -6.56 -23.16
N ASP A 115 4.16 -6.18 -22.29
CA ASP A 115 3.18 -7.08 -21.67
C ASP A 115 1.76 -6.49 -21.74
N GLY A 116 0.76 -7.29 -21.35
CA GLY A 116 -0.65 -6.89 -21.39
C GLY A 116 -1.06 -5.83 -20.36
N LEU A 117 -0.16 -5.39 -19.46
CA LEU A 117 -0.47 -4.30 -18.53
C LEU A 117 -0.18 -2.93 -19.15
N MET A 118 0.47 -2.86 -20.31
CA MET A 118 0.77 -1.58 -20.96
C MET A 118 -0.48 -0.82 -21.41
N ASP A 119 -1.58 -1.53 -21.68
CA ASP A 119 -2.87 -0.93 -22.02
C ASP A 119 -3.57 -0.31 -20.78
N GLU A 120 -3.18 -0.73 -19.58
CA GLU A 120 -3.81 -0.33 -18.32
C GLU A 120 -2.94 0.67 -17.52
N ILE A 121 -1.62 0.47 -17.52
CA ILE A 121 -0.66 1.19 -16.68
C ILE A 121 0.35 1.88 -17.59
N PRO A 122 0.59 3.19 -17.44
CA PRO A 122 1.63 3.89 -18.21
C PRO A 122 2.98 3.20 -17.99
N THR A 123 3.53 2.63 -19.06
CA THR A 123 4.69 1.74 -18.97
C THR A 123 5.80 2.19 -19.92
N LEU A 124 7.03 2.28 -19.43
CA LEU A 124 8.23 2.33 -20.25
C LEU A 124 8.89 0.95 -20.25
N VAL A 125 9.06 0.37 -21.44
CA VAL A 125 9.83 -0.87 -21.61
C VAL A 125 11.31 -0.51 -21.75
N VAL A 126 12.14 -1.19 -20.98
CA VAL A 126 13.60 -1.02 -20.98
C VAL A 126 14.27 -2.38 -21.05
N ASP A 127 15.51 -2.37 -21.53
CA ASP A 127 16.25 -3.61 -21.77
C ASP A 127 16.80 -4.16 -20.44
N PRO A 128 16.87 -5.48 -20.25
CA PRO A 128 17.59 -6.05 -19.13
C PRO A 128 19.10 -5.73 -19.24
N LEU A 129 19.83 -5.99 -18.16
CA LEU A 129 21.29 -5.96 -18.20
C LEU A 129 21.81 -6.98 -19.22
N PRO A 130 22.93 -6.68 -19.91
CA PRO A 130 23.61 -7.65 -20.76
C PRO A 130 23.95 -8.93 -19.98
N GLU A 131 23.89 -10.07 -20.66
CA GLU A 131 24.19 -11.37 -20.06
C GLU A 131 25.59 -11.38 -19.41
N GLY A 132 25.67 -11.89 -18.18
CA GLY A 132 26.92 -11.94 -17.41
C GLY A 132 27.34 -10.63 -16.73
N ALA A 133 26.70 -9.50 -17.04
CA ALA A 133 26.99 -8.23 -16.37
C ALA A 133 26.49 -8.21 -14.92
N ASP A 134 25.46 -9.00 -14.62
CA ASP A 134 24.86 -9.11 -13.29
C ASP A 134 25.68 -9.98 -12.32
N ARG A 135 26.64 -10.78 -12.83
CA ARG A 135 27.49 -11.70 -12.05
C ARG A 135 26.68 -12.60 -11.09
N GLY A 136 25.48 -13.01 -11.52
CA GLY A 136 24.54 -13.81 -10.72
C GLY A 136 23.65 -13.00 -9.76
N TYR A 137 23.80 -11.68 -9.70
CA TYR A 137 22.96 -10.79 -8.90
C TYR A 137 21.88 -10.13 -9.76
N ILE A 138 20.86 -10.93 -10.11
CA ILE A 138 19.74 -10.56 -11.00
C ILE A 138 19.02 -9.25 -10.62
N VAL A 139 19.09 -8.86 -9.34
CA VAL A 139 18.45 -7.65 -8.80
C VAL A 139 19.02 -6.37 -9.41
N LEU A 140 20.23 -6.41 -10.00
CA LEU A 140 20.85 -5.28 -10.70
C LEU A 140 20.06 -4.77 -11.90
N ASN A 141 19.14 -5.57 -12.44
CA ASN A 141 18.23 -5.12 -13.49
C ASN A 141 17.36 -3.93 -13.05
N ARG A 142 17.03 -3.80 -11.75
CA ARG A 142 16.18 -2.72 -11.23
C ARG A 142 16.87 -1.34 -11.27
N PRO A 143 18.08 -1.15 -10.71
CA PRO A 143 18.79 0.12 -10.86
C PRO A 143 19.16 0.40 -12.33
N TRP A 144 19.47 -0.63 -13.13
CA TRP A 144 19.69 -0.46 -14.56
C TRP A 144 18.46 0.07 -15.30
N ALA A 145 17.28 -0.43 -14.94
CA ALA A 145 16.01 0.05 -15.48
C ALA A 145 15.79 1.55 -15.18
N PHE A 146 16.16 2.01 -13.98
CA PHE A 146 16.10 3.43 -13.62
C PHE A 146 17.06 4.28 -14.44
N VAL A 147 18.30 3.83 -14.65
CA VAL A 147 19.26 4.54 -15.50
C VAL A 147 18.69 4.76 -16.90
N GLN A 148 18.13 3.71 -17.49
CA GLN A 148 17.51 3.81 -18.81
C GLN A 148 16.26 4.69 -18.81
N TRP A 149 15.42 4.59 -17.78
CA TRP A 149 14.23 5.45 -17.67
C TRP A 149 14.63 6.92 -17.58
N LEU A 150 15.60 7.28 -16.75
CA LEU A 150 16.09 8.66 -16.64
C LEU A 150 16.71 9.20 -17.94
N GLN A 151 17.34 8.33 -18.74
CA GLN A 151 17.91 8.71 -20.04
C GLN A 151 16.85 8.85 -21.14
N LYS A 152 15.81 8.00 -21.13
CA LYS A 152 14.80 7.90 -22.20
C LYS A 152 13.56 8.75 -21.93
N ALA A 153 13.21 8.99 -20.66
CA ALA A 153 11.93 9.58 -20.30
C ALA A 153 11.90 11.10 -20.54
N LYS A 154 10.88 11.54 -21.28
CA LYS A 154 10.40 12.93 -21.27
C LYS A 154 9.08 12.95 -20.49
N ILE A 155 9.16 13.19 -19.19
CA ILE A 155 7.99 13.22 -18.32
C ILE A 155 7.35 14.60 -18.46
N LYS A 156 6.17 14.67 -19.08
CA LYS A 156 5.32 15.85 -18.99
C LYS A 156 4.54 15.73 -17.68
N GLU A 157 4.86 16.58 -16.72
CA GLU A 157 4.09 16.71 -15.49
C GLU A 157 3.03 17.81 -15.70
N GLU A 158 1.78 17.50 -15.37
CA GLU A 158 0.60 18.39 -15.52
C GLU A 158 0.25 19.11 -14.23
#